data_AF-A0A940EAG8-F1
#
_entry.id   AF-A0A940EAG8-F1
#
_cell.length_a   1.000
_cell.length_b   1.000
_cell.length_c   1.000
_cell.angle_alpha   90.00
_cell.angle_beta   90.00
_cell.angle_gamma   90.00
#
_symmetry.space_group_name_H-M   'P 1'
#
loop_
_entity.id
_entity.type
_entity.pdbx_description
1 polymer ?
#
loop_
_entity_poly.entity_id
_entity_poly.type
_entity_poly.pdbx_seq_one_letter_code
_entity_poly.pdbx_strand_id
1 'polypeptide(L)' 'MTTADVAKKLRRHPRTIRDWIVKGTVTERGRVFLDGTKPGKSWLVHPDWLALFEHRIRPVRRADLDLE' A
#
# COMPACT_ATOMS: atom_id res chain seq x y z
N MET A 1 12.18 1.31 -4.91
CA MET A 1 11.88 -0.13 -5.16
C MET A 1 10.98 -0.26 -6.37
N THR A 2 11.10 -1.31 -7.19
CA THR A 2 10.15 -1.54 -8.29
C THR A 2 8.84 -2.15 -7.78
N THR A 3 7.77 -2.07 -8.56
CA THR A 3 6.51 -2.79 -8.24
C THR A 3 6.69 -4.30 -8.09
N ALA A 4 7.68 -4.91 -8.76
CA ALA A 4 8.00 -6.32 -8.60
C ALA A 4 8.66 -6.61 -7.24
N ASP A 5 9.52 -5.72 -6.76
CA ASP A 5 10.17 -5.87 -5.45
C ASP A 5 9.15 -5.71 -4.31
N VAL A 6 8.28 -4.71 -4.43
CA VAL A 6 7.18 -4.50 -3.46
C VAL A 6 6.22 -5.68 -3.46
N ALA A 7 5.88 -6.22 -4.64
CA ALA A 7 5.04 -7.41 -4.79
C ALA A 7 5.65 -8.63 -4.08
N LYS A 8 6.96 -8.87 -4.24
CA LYS A 8 7.68 -9.93 -3.52
C LYS A 8 7.65 -9.70 -2.01
N LYS A 9 7.97 -8.48 -1.55
CA LYS A 9 7.97 -8.11 -0.12
C LYS A 9 6.62 -8.38 0.54
N LEU A 10 5.53 -7.99 -0.12
CA LEU A 10 4.17 -8.11 0.41
C LEU A 10 3.48 -9.43 0.07
N ARG A 11 4.16 -10.35 -0.65
CA ARG A 11 3.57 -11.59 -1.18
C ARG A 11 2.27 -11.33 -1.97
N ARG A 12 2.27 -10.29 -2.79
CA ARG A 12 1.14 -9.89 -3.65
C ARG A 12 1.52 -9.93 -5.12
N HIS A 13 0.51 -9.88 -5.99
CA HIS A 13 0.74 -9.81 -7.44
C HIS A 13 1.20 -8.39 -7.84
N PRO A 14 2.16 -8.22 -8.78
CA PRO A 14 2.61 -6.89 -9.22
C PRO A 14 1.50 -6.00 -9.77
N ARG A 15 0.46 -6.60 -10.36
CA ARG A 15 -0.74 -5.87 -10.81
C ARG A 15 -1.51 -5.24 -9.64
N THR A 16 -1.55 -5.90 -8.48
CA THR A 16 -2.16 -5.35 -7.27
C THR A 16 -1.42 -4.10 -6.81
N ILE A 17 -0.08 -4.13 -6.81
CA ILE A 17 0.73 -2.94 -6.46
C ILE A 17 0.45 -1.79 -7.44
N ARG A 18 0.36 -2.10 -8.74
CA ARG A 18 -0.03 -1.11 -9.76
C ARG A 18 -1.44 -0.56 -9.53
N ASP A 19 -2.41 -1.41 -9.22
CA ASP A 19 -3.77 -0.99 -8.93
C ASP A 19 -3.83 -0.13 -7.67
N TRP A 20 -3.02 -0.40 -6.63
CA TRP A 20 -2.91 0.48 -5.47
C TRP A 20 -2.35 1.87 -5.79
N ILE A 21 -1.44 1.96 -6.76
CA ILE A 21 -0.91 3.25 -7.23
C ILE A 21 -1.96 4.01 -8.06
N VAL A 22 -2.60 3.33 -9.02
CA VAL A 22 -3.47 3.99 -10.02
C VAL A 22 -4.90 4.17 -9.52
N LYS A 23 -5.44 3.17 -8.84
CA LYS A 23 -6.83 3.10 -8.41
C LYS A 23 -6.99 3.22 -6.90
N GLY A 24 -5.93 3.01 -6.13
CA GLY A 24 -6.02 2.87 -4.68
C GLY A 24 -6.69 1.56 -4.26
N THR A 25 -6.72 1.35 -2.95
CA THR A 25 -7.45 0.25 -2.30
C THR A 25 -8.54 0.83 -1.40
N VAL A 26 -9.67 0.13 -1.32
CA VAL A 26 -10.75 0.49 -0.40
C VAL A 26 -10.41 -0.05 0.98
N THR A 27 -10.52 0.79 2.00
CA THR A 27 -10.38 0.45 3.41
C THR A 27 -11.61 0.98 4.16
N GLU A 28 -11.78 0.60 5.42
CA GLU A 28 -12.85 1.13 6.29
C GLU A 28 -12.78 2.65 6.46
N ARG A 29 -11.59 3.24 6.30
CA ARG A 29 -11.34 4.69 6.39
C ARG A 29 -11.48 5.40 5.05
N GLY A 30 -11.86 4.69 3.99
CA GLY A 30 -11.98 5.20 2.64
C GLY A 30 -10.92 4.64 1.69
N ARG A 31 -10.76 5.30 0.53
CA ARG A 31 -9.83 4.86 -0.51
C ARG A 31 -8.42 5.39 -0.22
N VAL A 32 -7.44 4.49 -0.13
CA VAL A 32 -6.03 4.82 0.13
C VAL A 32 -5.19 4.48 -1.09
N PHE A 33 -4.32 5.42 -1.49
CA PHE A 33 -3.41 5.26 -2.63
C PHE A 33 -1.99 4.98 -2.16
N LEU A 34 -1.28 4.14 -2.91
CA LEU A 34 0.16 3.95 -2.74
C LEU A 34 0.89 4.98 -3.60
N ASP A 35 1.70 5.84 -2.98
CA ASP A 35 2.50 6.79 -3.75
C ASP A 35 3.58 6.06 -4.56
N GLY A 36 3.75 6.51 -5.79
CA GLY A 36 4.75 5.98 -6.70
C GLY A 36 5.09 6.99 -7.78
N THR A 37 6.30 6.92 -8.30
CA THR A 37 6.75 7.71 -9.44
C THR A 37 6.98 6.80 -10.64
N LYS A 38 6.77 7.32 -11.85
CA LYS A 38 6.96 6.56 -13.08
C LYS A 38 7.99 7.22 -13.99
N PRO A 39 9.29 7.15 -13.66
CA PRO A 39 10.34 7.57 -14.58
C PRO A 39 10.39 6.57 -15.76
N GLY A 40 9.71 6.90 -16.85
CA GLY A 40 9.64 6.08 -18.06
C GLY A 40 8.57 4.98 -18.01
N LYS A 41 8.97 3.73 -18.23
CA LYS A 41 8.03 2.59 -18.41
C LYS A 41 7.62 1.89 -17.11
N SER A 42 8.38 2.07 -16.03
CA SER A 42 8.23 1.31 -14.79
C SER A 42 7.88 2.21 -13.61
N TRP A 43 7.05 1.69 -12.71
CA TRP A 43 6.72 2.34 -11.44
C TRP A 43 7.79 2.06 -10.39
N LEU A 44 8.18 3.12 -9.68
CA LEU A 44 9.05 3.10 -8.52
C LEU A 44 8.28 3.56 -7.29
N VAL A 45 8.51 2.88 -6.17
CA VAL A 45 7.91 3.16 -4.86
C VAL A 45 9.03 3.44 -3.87
N HIS A 46 8.93 4.56 -3.16
CA HIS A 46 9.83 4.88 -2.06
C HIS A 46 9.52 4.01 -0.83
N PRO A 47 10.53 3.50 -0.10
CA PRO A 47 10.29 2.69 1.11
C PRO A 47 9.38 3.38 2.15
N ASP A 48 9.55 4.69 2.36
CA ASP A 48 8.74 5.44 3.33
C ASP A 48 7.28 5.55 2.91
N TRP A 49 7.02 5.73 1.62
CA TRP A 49 5.65 5.74 1.09
C TRP A 49 4.97 4.38 1.26
N LEU A 50 5.74 3.30 1.06
CA LEU A 50 5.24 1.96 1.30
C LEU A 50 4.91 1.75 2.78
N ALA A 51 5.77 2.18 3.71
CA ALA A 51 5.53 2.06 5.14
C ALA A 51 4.27 2.83 5.58
N LEU A 52 4.10 4.07 5.09
CA LEU A 52 2.91 4.88 5.34
C LEU A 52 1.65 4.22 4.77
N PHE A 53 1.73 3.67 3.56
CA PHE A 53 0.63 2.95 2.94
C PHE A 53 0.23 1.71 3.75
N GLU A 54 1.19 0.86 4.14
CA GLU A 54 0.95 -0.33 4.97
C GLU A 54 0.25 0.03 6.29
N HIS A 55 0.65 1.13 6.93
CA HIS A 55 -0.01 1.63 8.14
C HIS A 55 -1.45 2.08 7.88
N ARG A 56 -1.73 2.75 6.75
CA ARG A 56 -3.07 3.24 6.40
C ARG A 56 -4.04 2.15 5.98
N ILE A 57 -3.56 1.05 5.39
CA ILE A 57 -4.41 -0.07 4.95
C ILE A 57 -4.59 -1.15 6.00
N ARG A 58 -3.87 -1.07 7.13
CA ARG A 58 -4.01 -2.02 8.23
C ARG A 58 -5.47 -2.01 8.71
N PRO A 59 -6.15 -3.17 8.75
CA PRO A 59 -7.50 -3.26 9.28
C PRO A 59 -7.53 -2.70 10.70
N VAL A 60 -8.55 -1.89 11.02
CA VAL A 60 -8.77 -1.50 12.41
C VAL A 60 -9.28 -2.74 13.12
N ARG A 61 -8.39 -3.50 13.75
CA ARG A 61 -8.84 -4.48 14.72
C ARG A 61 -9.51 -3.67 15.83
N ARG A 62 -10.85 -3.76 15.92
CA ARG A 62 -11.58 -3.54 17.18
C ARG A 62 -11.10 -4.61 18.16
N ALA A 63 -9.89 -4.44 18.67
CA ALA A 63 -9.41 -5.13 19.84
C ALA A 63 -9.19 -4.02 20.86
N ASP A 64 -10.27 -3.77 21.60
CA ASP A 64 -10.27 -3.39 23.01
C ASP A 64 -9.55 -2.08 23.35
N LEU A 65 -10.28 -0.99 23.10
CA LEU A 65 -10.44 0.05 24.12
C LEU A 65 -11.17 -0.58 25.33
N ASP A 66 -10.47 -1.43 26.08
CA ASP A 66 -10.71 -1.65 27.51
C ASP A 66 -9.45 -1.18 28.21
N LEU A 67 -9.36 0.14 28.36
CA LEU A 67 -8.49 0.79 29.33
C LEU A 67 -9.41 1.06 30.53
N GLU A 68 -9.55 0.06 31.39
CA GLU A 68 -9.96 0.24 32.79
C GLU A 68 -8.80 0.84 33.59
#